data_AF-A0A3M2H0W0-F1
#
_entry.id   AF-A0A3M2H0W0-F1
#
_cell.length_a   1.000
_cell.length_b   1.000
_cell.length_c   1.000
_cell.angle_alpha   90.00
_cell.angle_beta   90.00
_cell.angle_gamma   90.00
#
_symmetry.space_group_name_H-M   'P 1'
#
loop_
_entity.id
_entity.type
_entity.pdbx_description
1 polymer ?
#
loop_
_entity_poly.entity_id
_entity_poly.type
_entity_poly.pdbx_seq_one_letter_code
_entity_poly.pdbx_strand_id
1 'polypeptide(L)'
;MAPNTTTHDHDDDDDLGIEIGDAVDETDPDADSSSGADEPQDLDEALEEVRRLRAALEKANRDAARNRRRRKAAEQRAAKGDTSKSAADEPDDRAARDVVERATRRVVAAEAKVHLAAAGVPADMLARAVRLLDLDLVDVSDDGDVDEDTLRELIDELRDDMPVLFATRDDATAADDDTTRRRRRGSDATRGAGTGRRVAKSLNERQAEAILRGL
;
A
#
# COMPACT_ATOMS: atom_id res chain seq x y z
N MET A 1 25.41 1.23 -54.17
CA MET A 1 24.21 0.38 -54.30
C MET A 1 23.34 0.68 -53.10
N ALA A 2 22.19 1.32 -53.32
CA ALA A 2 21.22 1.63 -52.27
C ALA A 2 20.10 0.59 -52.29
N PRO A 3 19.65 0.05 -51.14
CA PRO A 3 18.47 -0.80 -51.11
C PRO A 3 17.19 0.06 -51.06
N ASN A 4 16.32 -0.16 -52.05
CA ASN A 4 14.91 0.23 -52.01
C ASN A 4 14.19 -0.66 -50.98
N THR A 5 13.59 -0.05 -49.96
CA THR A 5 12.61 -0.73 -49.10
C THR A 5 11.23 -0.15 -49.39
N THR A 6 10.45 -0.91 -50.16
CA THR A 6 9.01 -0.73 -50.34
C THR A 6 8.32 -1.16 -49.05
N THR A 7 7.78 -0.22 -48.29
CA THR A 7 6.83 -0.50 -47.21
C THR A 7 5.43 -0.63 -47.81
N HIS A 8 4.79 -1.77 -47.55
CA HIS A 8 3.46 -2.14 -47.96
C HIS A 8 2.51 -1.75 -46.83
N ASP A 9 1.69 -0.71 -47.03
CA ASP A 9 0.54 -0.42 -46.16
C ASP A 9 -0.49 -1.55 -46.36
N HIS A 10 -0.85 -2.23 -45.27
CA HIS A 10 -2.04 -3.07 -45.18
C HIS A 10 -2.97 -2.38 -44.18
N ASP A 11 -3.95 -1.66 -44.74
CA ASP A 11 -5.17 -1.27 -44.07
C ASP A 11 -6.01 -2.54 -43.86
N ASP A 12 -5.85 -3.20 -42.72
CA ASP A 12 -6.80 -4.22 -42.27
C ASP A 12 -7.97 -3.51 -41.57
N ASP A 13 -9.00 -3.24 -42.37
CA ASP A 13 -10.36 -2.92 -41.95
C ASP A 13 -10.96 -4.12 -41.18
N ASP A 14 -10.75 -4.18 -39.87
CA ASP A 14 -11.47 -5.10 -38.98
C ASP A 14 -12.92 -4.62 -38.78
N ASP A 15 -13.76 -5.05 -39.72
CA ASP A 15 -15.21 -5.12 -39.72
C ASP A 15 -15.73 -5.94 -38.51
N LEU A 16 -15.93 -5.27 -37.38
CA LEU A 16 -16.65 -5.85 -36.24
C LEU A 16 -18.16 -5.76 -36.48
N GLY A 17 -18.66 -6.73 -37.25
CA GLY A 17 -20.07 -7.07 -37.35
C GLY A 17 -20.68 -7.38 -35.98
N ILE A 18 -21.41 -6.42 -35.43
CA ILE A 18 -22.30 -6.67 -34.28
C ILE A 18 -23.63 -7.17 -34.84
N GLU A 19 -23.77 -8.49 -34.91
CA GLU A 19 -25.06 -9.16 -35.05
C GLU A 19 -25.95 -8.79 -33.86
N ILE A 20 -26.99 -8.00 -34.12
CA ILE A 20 -28.08 -7.77 -33.17
C ILE A 20 -28.95 -9.02 -33.20
N GLY A 21 -28.59 -9.98 -32.33
CA GLY A 21 -29.39 -11.16 -32.02
C GLY A 21 -30.66 -10.77 -31.26
N ASP A 22 -31.74 -10.69 -32.03
CA ASP A 22 -33.12 -10.63 -31.57
C ASP A 22 -33.49 -11.95 -30.88
N ALA A 23 -33.36 -11.96 -29.55
CA ALA A 23 -33.86 -13.03 -28.70
C ALA A 23 -34.96 -12.46 -27.79
N VAL A 24 -36.16 -12.41 -28.37
CA VAL A 24 -37.43 -12.34 -27.65
C VAL A 24 -37.59 -13.58 -26.79
N ASP A 25 -37.19 -13.48 -25.52
CA ASP A 25 -37.57 -14.47 -24.50
C ASP A 25 -38.91 -14.04 -23.90
N GLU A 26 -39.99 -14.62 -24.44
CA GLU A 26 -41.32 -14.59 -23.85
C GLU A 26 -41.32 -15.44 -22.57
N THR A 27 -40.90 -14.83 -21.47
CA THR A 27 -41.23 -15.36 -20.14
C THR A 27 -42.40 -14.59 -19.57
N ASP A 28 -43.57 -15.21 -19.71
CA ASP A 28 -44.79 -14.97 -18.96
C ASP A 28 -44.62 -15.48 -17.52
N PRO A 29 -44.69 -14.61 -16.51
CA PRO A 29 -45.17 -15.02 -15.21
C PRO A 29 -46.56 -14.44 -14.97
N ASP A 30 -47.52 -15.35 -14.87
CA ASP A 30 -48.81 -15.20 -14.20
C ASP A 30 -48.71 -14.26 -12.98
N ALA A 31 -49.04 -12.99 -13.20
CA ALA A 31 -49.26 -12.03 -12.13
C ALA A 31 -50.74 -12.09 -11.75
N ASP A 32 -51.00 -12.99 -10.82
CA ASP A 32 -52.25 -13.11 -10.07
C ASP A 32 -52.66 -11.74 -9.52
N SER A 33 -53.72 -11.20 -10.13
CA SER A 33 -54.30 -9.90 -9.87
C SER A 33 -55.04 -9.94 -8.53
N SER A 34 -54.31 -9.76 -7.43
CA SER A 34 -54.90 -9.34 -6.16
C SER A 34 -55.10 -7.83 -6.18
N SER A 35 -56.32 -7.46 -6.57
CA SER A 35 -56.94 -6.15 -6.42
C SER A 35 -56.85 -5.65 -4.97
N GLY A 36 -55.75 -4.97 -4.65
CA GLY A 36 -55.65 -4.00 -3.55
C GLY A 36 -55.76 -2.60 -4.12
N ALA A 37 -56.97 -2.21 -4.51
CA ALA A 37 -57.28 -0.81 -4.83
C ALA A 37 -57.28 -0.01 -3.52
N ASP A 38 -56.10 0.45 -3.10
CA ASP A 38 -56.01 1.57 -2.15
C ASP A 38 -56.38 2.84 -2.91
N GLU A 39 -57.63 3.24 -2.72
CA GLU A 39 -58.17 4.57 -2.94
C GLU A 39 -57.26 5.67 -2.34
N PRO A 40 -57.32 6.90 -2.87
CA PRO A 40 -56.19 7.81 -2.98
C PRO A 40 -55.59 8.15 -1.62
N GLN A 41 -54.36 7.68 -1.38
CA GLN A 41 -53.44 8.33 -0.45
C GLN A 41 -53.36 9.80 -0.85
N ASP A 42 -53.49 10.67 0.14
CA ASP A 42 -53.72 12.10 0.03
C ASP A 42 -53.02 12.71 -1.19
N LEU A 43 -53.75 13.52 -1.98
CA LEU A 43 -53.22 14.19 -3.17
C LEU A 43 -51.90 14.94 -2.87
N ASP A 44 -51.74 15.35 -1.61
CA ASP A 44 -50.53 15.96 -1.06
C ASP A 44 -49.35 14.98 -0.95
N GLU A 45 -49.56 13.72 -0.56
CA GLU A 45 -48.53 12.67 -0.49
C GLU A 45 -48.04 12.30 -1.90
N ALA A 46 -48.95 12.19 -2.87
CA ALA A 46 -48.57 11.97 -4.28
C ALA A 46 -47.77 13.16 -4.85
N LEU A 47 -48.10 14.39 -4.46
CA LEU A 47 -47.33 15.58 -4.85
C LEU A 47 -45.94 15.63 -4.21
N GLU A 48 -45.81 15.18 -2.95
CA GLU A 48 -44.52 15.05 -2.27
C GLU A 48 -43.64 13.98 -2.91
N GLU A 49 -44.21 12.84 -3.31
CA GLU A 49 -43.48 11.79 -4.01
C GLU A 49 -42.99 12.26 -5.39
N VAL A 50 -43.84 12.97 -6.16
CA VAL A 50 -43.43 13.57 -7.44
C VAL A 50 -42.33 14.62 -7.24
N ARG A 51 -42.39 15.44 -6.18
CA ARG A 51 -41.32 16.40 -5.85
C ARG A 51 -40.02 15.68 -5.48
N ARG A 52 -40.10 14.60 -4.71
CA ARG A 52 -38.94 13.77 -4.32
C ARG A 52 -38.31 13.09 -5.53
N LEU A 53 -39.12 12.55 -6.43
CA LEU A 53 -38.66 11.93 -7.68
C LEU A 53 -37.99 12.97 -8.58
N ARG A 54 -38.58 14.16 -8.75
CA ARG A 54 -37.95 15.25 -9.52
C ARG A 54 -36.61 15.69 -8.92
N ALA A 55 -36.53 15.83 -7.60
CA ALA A 55 -35.29 16.17 -6.91
C ALA A 55 -34.22 15.08 -7.07
N ALA A 56 -34.61 13.80 -6.99
CA ALA A 56 -33.73 12.67 -7.22
C ALA A 56 -33.21 12.62 -8.67
N LEU A 57 -34.09 12.89 -9.64
CA LEU A 57 -33.77 12.91 -11.07
C LEU A 57 -32.86 14.09 -11.41
N GLU A 58 -33.09 15.26 -10.83
CA GLU A 58 -32.21 16.43 -10.97
C GLU A 58 -30.83 16.18 -10.36
N LYS A 59 -30.77 15.53 -9.19
CA LYS A 59 -29.52 15.13 -8.55
C LYS A 59 -28.76 14.10 -9.40
N ALA A 60 -29.43 13.07 -9.88
CA ALA A 60 -28.85 12.07 -10.76
C ALA A 60 -28.32 12.68 -12.07
N ASN A 61 -29.06 13.62 -12.66
CA ASN A 61 -28.60 14.35 -13.86
C ASN A 61 -27.39 15.23 -13.58
N ARG A 62 -27.34 15.90 -12.42
CA ARG A 62 -26.19 16.72 -11.99
C ARG A 62 -24.95 15.85 -11.77
N ASP A 63 -25.10 14.70 -11.13
CA ASP A 63 -24.02 13.75 -10.89
C ASP A 63 -23.53 13.10 -12.20
N ALA A 64 -24.45 12.72 -13.09
CA ALA A 64 -24.11 12.24 -14.43
C ALA A 64 -23.37 13.30 -15.26
N ALA A 65 -23.79 14.57 -15.22
CA ALA A 65 -23.10 15.66 -15.88
C ALA A 65 -21.70 15.91 -15.30
N ARG A 66 -21.56 15.84 -13.97
CA ARG A 66 -20.27 15.97 -13.28
C ARG A 66 -19.31 14.82 -13.64
N ASN A 67 -19.82 13.59 -13.69
CA ASN A 67 -19.03 12.42 -14.09
C ASN A 67 -18.63 12.47 -15.56
N ARG A 68 -19.52 12.90 -16.46
CA ARG A 68 -19.18 13.14 -17.88
C ARG A 68 -18.12 14.22 -18.04
N ARG A 69 -18.18 15.30 -17.26
CA ARG A 69 -17.13 16.35 -17.24
C ARG A 69 -15.80 15.84 -16.70
N ARG A 70 -15.82 15.05 -15.62
CA ARG A 70 -14.60 14.42 -15.06
C ARG A 70 -13.97 13.45 -16.03
N ARG A 71 -14.77 12.59 -16.68
CA ARG A 71 -14.29 11.64 -17.68
C ARG A 71 -13.73 12.35 -18.91
N LYS A 72 -14.43 13.35 -19.46
CA LYS A 72 -13.90 14.18 -20.55
C LYS A 72 -12.63 14.95 -20.16
N ALA A 73 -12.53 15.42 -18.92
CA ALA A 73 -11.31 16.09 -18.44
C ALA A 73 -10.14 15.10 -18.27
N ALA A 74 -10.40 13.87 -17.83
CA ALA A 74 -9.40 12.81 -17.76
C ALA A 74 -8.96 12.36 -19.17
N GLU A 75 -9.90 12.18 -20.09
CA GLU A 75 -9.63 11.85 -21.50
C GLU A 75 -8.87 12.99 -22.20
N GLN A 76 -9.20 14.26 -21.94
CA GLN A 76 -8.43 15.39 -22.47
C GLN A 76 -7.04 15.52 -21.85
N ARG A 77 -6.84 15.09 -20.60
CA ARG A 77 -5.52 15.04 -19.96
C ARG A 77 -4.68 13.89 -20.51
N ALA A 78 -5.29 12.74 -20.76
CA ALA A 78 -4.64 11.60 -21.41
C ALA A 78 -4.31 11.91 -22.88
N ALA A 79 -5.23 12.51 -23.63
CA ALA A 79 -5.02 12.88 -25.03
C ALA A 79 -4.04 14.06 -25.23
N LYS A 80 -3.87 14.92 -24.22
CA LYS A 80 -2.82 15.96 -24.19
C LYS A 80 -1.53 15.49 -23.51
N GLY A 81 -1.51 14.25 -23.01
CA GLY A 81 -0.48 13.68 -22.16
C GLY A 81 0.71 13.09 -22.90
N ASP A 82 1.25 13.79 -23.91
CA ASP A 82 2.57 13.43 -24.44
C ASP A 82 3.48 14.60 -24.90
N THR A 83 3.13 15.86 -24.59
CA THR A 83 4.05 16.98 -24.93
C THR A 83 4.19 18.09 -23.88
N SER A 84 3.60 17.97 -22.69
CA SER A 84 3.90 18.93 -21.62
C SER A 84 3.82 18.31 -20.23
N LYS A 85 4.91 17.65 -19.82
CA LYS A 85 5.38 17.72 -18.43
C LYS A 85 5.52 19.19 -18.06
N SER A 86 4.44 19.82 -17.60
CA SER A 86 4.45 21.20 -17.15
C SER A 86 5.10 21.25 -15.77
N ALA A 87 6.23 21.96 -15.70
CA ALA A 87 7.11 22.16 -14.55
C ALA A 87 6.49 22.92 -13.35
N ALA A 88 5.19 22.75 -13.07
CA ALA A 88 4.47 23.42 -11.98
C ALA A 88 3.92 22.47 -10.90
N ASP A 89 3.88 21.14 -11.15
CA ASP A 89 3.50 20.11 -10.17
C ASP A 89 4.72 19.37 -9.55
N GLU A 90 5.94 19.81 -9.84
CA GLU A 90 7.17 19.13 -9.41
C GLU A 90 7.47 19.06 -7.89
N PRO A 91 7.03 19.97 -6.99
CA PRO A 91 7.41 19.84 -5.58
C PRO A 91 6.63 18.76 -4.83
N ASP A 92 5.37 18.50 -5.21
CA ASP A 92 4.52 17.49 -4.53
C ASP A 92 4.84 16.06 -5.01
N ASP A 93 5.17 15.90 -6.30
CA ASP A 93 5.57 14.62 -6.87
C ASP A 93 6.89 14.10 -6.29
N ARG A 94 7.85 14.98 -5.99
CA ARG A 94 9.11 14.58 -5.36
C ARG A 94 8.89 14.11 -3.94
N ALA A 95 8.09 14.85 -3.15
CA ALA A 95 7.77 14.45 -1.79
C ALA A 95 6.97 13.12 -1.74
N ALA A 96 6.06 12.91 -2.68
CA ALA A 96 5.32 11.65 -2.81
C ALA A 96 6.25 10.47 -3.20
N ARG A 97 7.12 10.66 -4.19
CA ARG A 97 8.11 9.63 -4.61
C ARG A 97 9.08 9.29 -3.48
N ASP A 98 9.57 10.29 -2.76
CA ASP A 98 10.42 10.11 -1.58
C ASP A 98 9.75 9.28 -0.48
N VAL A 99 8.44 9.44 -0.26
CA VAL A 99 7.70 8.67 0.75
C VAL A 99 7.55 7.22 0.31
N VAL A 100 7.21 6.99 -0.96
CA VAL A 100 7.10 5.64 -1.53
C VAL A 100 8.45 4.94 -1.50
N GLU A 101 9.53 5.60 -1.94
CA GLU A 101 10.89 5.04 -1.94
C GLU A 101 11.38 4.71 -0.52
N ARG A 102 11.09 5.58 0.46
CA ARG A 102 11.41 5.26 1.87
C ARG A 102 10.61 4.08 2.39
N ALA A 103 9.38 3.89 1.92
CA ALA A 103 8.56 2.75 2.32
C ALA A 103 9.08 1.44 1.68
N THR A 104 9.38 1.45 0.38
CA THR A 104 9.94 0.28 -0.33
C THR A 104 11.29 -0.13 0.24
N ARG A 105 12.22 0.82 0.45
CA ARG A 105 13.52 0.55 1.10
C ARG A 105 13.36 -0.08 2.48
N ARG A 106 12.32 0.27 3.25
CA ARG A 106 12.07 -0.34 4.57
C ARG A 106 11.58 -1.77 4.47
N VAL A 107 10.74 -2.07 3.49
CA VAL A 107 10.25 -3.44 3.24
C VAL A 107 11.41 -4.32 2.82
N VAL A 108 12.19 -3.90 1.81
CA VAL A 108 13.38 -4.63 1.35
C VAL A 108 14.38 -4.83 2.50
N ALA A 109 14.65 -3.80 3.30
CA ALA A 109 15.57 -3.93 4.44
C ALA A 109 15.02 -4.81 5.58
N ALA A 110 13.70 -4.97 5.71
CA ALA A 110 13.11 -5.90 6.67
C ALA A 110 13.27 -7.35 6.15
N GLU A 111 12.97 -7.56 4.88
CA GLU A 111 13.10 -8.86 4.22
C GLU A 111 14.56 -9.34 4.19
N ALA A 112 15.49 -8.47 3.79
CA ALA A 112 16.93 -8.75 3.81
C ALA A 112 17.42 -9.20 5.20
N LYS A 113 16.88 -8.67 6.30
CA LYS A 113 17.25 -9.14 7.66
C LYS A 113 16.78 -10.56 7.93
N VAL A 114 15.60 -10.93 7.45
CA VAL A 114 15.05 -12.28 7.60
C VAL A 114 15.94 -13.27 6.85
N HIS A 115 16.27 -12.97 5.60
CA HIS A 115 17.14 -13.82 4.78
C HIS A 115 18.57 -13.90 5.33
N LEU A 116 19.17 -12.78 5.77
CA LEU A 116 20.49 -12.77 6.41
C LEU A 116 20.52 -13.59 7.71
N ALA A 117 19.47 -13.50 8.53
CA ALA A 117 19.35 -14.30 9.75
C ALA A 117 19.22 -15.79 9.42
N ALA A 118 18.43 -16.14 8.41
CA ALA A 118 18.32 -17.51 7.91
C ALA A 118 19.65 -18.02 7.34
N ALA A 119 20.44 -17.12 6.74
CA ALA A 119 21.77 -17.41 6.21
C ALA A 119 22.87 -17.56 7.30
N GLY A 120 22.53 -17.35 8.58
CA GLY A 120 23.43 -17.56 9.72
C GLY A 120 24.12 -16.30 10.26
N VAL A 121 23.76 -15.10 9.80
CA VAL A 121 24.32 -13.86 10.32
C VAL A 121 23.82 -13.62 11.76
N PRO A 122 24.71 -13.37 12.73
CA PRO A 122 24.31 -13.17 14.11
C PRO A 122 23.58 -11.83 14.28
N ALA A 123 22.67 -11.77 15.27
CA ALA A 123 21.75 -10.64 15.45
C ALA A 123 22.44 -9.28 15.66
N ASP A 124 23.65 -9.28 16.24
CA ASP A 124 24.49 -8.09 16.43
C ASP A 124 25.08 -7.57 15.12
N MET A 125 25.27 -8.44 14.12
CA MET A 125 25.84 -8.11 12.82
C MET A 125 24.79 -7.88 11.74
N LEU A 126 23.51 -8.27 11.93
CA LEU A 126 22.44 -8.09 10.94
C LEU A 126 22.34 -6.64 10.45
N ALA A 127 22.33 -5.66 11.36
CA ALA A 127 22.22 -4.26 10.98
C ALA A 127 23.43 -3.76 10.17
N ARG A 128 24.61 -4.39 10.35
CA ARG A 128 25.81 -4.07 9.59
C ARG A 128 25.78 -4.76 8.23
N ALA A 129 25.38 -6.03 8.16
CA ALA A 129 25.23 -6.78 6.93
C ALA A 129 24.22 -6.12 5.97
N VAL A 130 23.07 -5.67 6.49
CA VAL A 130 22.06 -4.94 5.70
C VAL A 130 22.60 -3.65 5.07
N ARG A 131 23.57 -2.98 5.72
CA ARG A 131 24.19 -1.75 5.17
C ARG A 131 25.25 -2.04 4.11
N LEU A 132 25.70 -3.29 4.00
CA LEU A 132 26.71 -3.72 3.07
C LEU A 132 26.08 -4.33 1.81
N LEU A 133 24.84 -4.81 1.89
CA LEU A 133 24.04 -5.20 0.73
C LEU A 133 23.64 -3.98 -0.11
N ASP A 134 23.73 -4.11 -1.42
CA ASP A 134 23.19 -3.12 -2.36
C ASP A 134 21.70 -3.37 -2.59
N LEU A 135 20.89 -2.92 -1.63
CA LEU A 135 19.43 -3.10 -1.65
C LEU A 135 18.72 -2.27 -2.73
N ASP A 136 19.43 -1.33 -3.38
CA ASP A 136 18.88 -0.51 -4.45
C ASP A 136 18.78 -1.30 -5.78
N LEU A 137 19.43 -2.47 -5.86
CA LEU A 137 19.31 -3.43 -6.97
C LEU A 137 18.11 -4.37 -6.85
N VAL A 138 17.47 -4.45 -5.67
CA VAL A 138 16.37 -5.37 -5.42
C VAL A 138 15.05 -4.70 -5.77
N ASP A 139 14.39 -5.23 -6.80
CA ASP A 139 13.07 -4.75 -7.22
C ASP A 139 11.96 -5.27 -6.28
N VAL A 140 10.91 -4.44 -6.15
CA VAL A 140 9.70 -4.76 -5.41
C VAL A 140 8.53 -4.74 -6.40
N SER A 141 7.75 -5.82 -6.43
CA SER A 141 6.58 -5.94 -7.30
C SER A 141 5.46 -4.97 -6.89
N ASP A 142 4.47 -4.79 -7.76
CA ASP A 142 3.27 -3.99 -7.47
C ASP A 142 2.46 -4.55 -6.28
N ASP A 143 2.61 -5.85 -5.98
CA ASP A 143 1.99 -6.53 -4.84
C ASP A 143 2.77 -6.31 -3.52
N GLY A 144 3.96 -5.70 -3.59
CA GLY A 144 4.84 -5.47 -2.45
C GLY A 144 5.77 -6.65 -2.13
N ASP A 145 5.86 -7.63 -3.02
CA ASP A 145 6.76 -8.76 -2.89
C ASP A 145 8.17 -8.37 -3.36
N VAL A 146 9.17 -8.77 -2.58
CA VAL A 146 10.59 -8.51 -2.87
C VAL A 146 11.12 -9.63 -3.77
N ASP A 147 11.93 -9.30 -4.77
CA ASP A 147 12.62 -10.30 -5.57
C ASP A 147 13.61 -11.10 -4.71
N GLU A 148 13.15 -12.27 -4.24
CA GLU A 148 13.92 -13.15 -3.37
C GLU A 148 15.15 -13.74 -4.06
N ASP A 149 15.10 -13.93 -5.38
CA ASP A 149 16.21 -14.56 -6.11
C ASP A 149 17.38 -13.57 -6.18
N THR A 150 17.11 -12.32 -6.58
CA THR A 150 18.11 -11.24 -6.54
C THR A 150 18.65 -11.02 -5.13
N LEU A 151 17.79 -11.05 -4.10
CA LEU A 151 18.22 -10.88 -2.71
C LEU A 151 19.13 -12.02 -2.23
N ARG A 152 18.87 -13.27 -2.63
CA ARG A 152 19.72 -14.42 -2.30
C ARG A 152 21.09 -14.32 -2.98
N GLU A 153 21.13 -13.92 -4.25
CA GLU A 153 22.38 -13.70 -4.98
C GLU A 153 23.27 -12.67 -4.26
N LEU A 154 22.70 -11.54 -3.84
CA LEU A 154 23.43 -10.52 -3.08
C LEU A 154 23.93 -11.01 -1.71
N ILE A 155 23.17 -11.90 -1.05
CA ILE A 155 23.58 -12.48 0.24
C ILE A 155 24.72 -13.49 0.04
N ASP A 156 24.69 -14.26 -1.04
CA ASP A 156 25.77 -15.20 -1.36
C ASP A 156 27.05 -14.45 -1.79
N GLU A 157 26.94 -13.36 -2.57
CA GLU A 157 28.06 -12.46 -2.86
C GLU A 157 28.64 -11.86 -1.56
N LEU A 158 27.78 -11.37 -0.66
CA LEU A 158 28.20 -10.86 0.64
C LEU A 158 28.92 -11.91 1.48
N ARG A 159 28.51 -13.18 1.39
CA ARG A 159 29.14 -14.31 2.09
C ARG A 159 30.52 -14.59 1.54
N ASP A 160 30.70 -14.54 0.23
CA ASP A 160 31.98 -14.76 -0.43
C ASP A 160 32.95 -13.61 -0.15
N ASP A 161 32.48 -12.36 -0.18
CA ASP A 161 33.28 -11.16 0.07
C ASP A 161 33.65 -10.98 1.55
N MET A 162 32.70 -11.23 2.45
CA MET A 162 32.85 -11.00 3.88
C MET A 162 32.37 -12.20 4.71
N PRO A 163 33.07 -13.35 4.64
CA PRO A 163 32.70 -14.56 5.38
C PRO A 163 32.69 -14.34 6.90
N VAL A 164 33.44 -13.35 7.40
CA VAL A 164 33.48 -12.97 8.82
C VAL A 164 32.12 -12.53 9.38
N LEU A 165 31.18 -12.11 8.54
CA LEU A 165 29.82 -11.73 8.98
C LEU A 165 28.96 -12.95 9.30
N PHE A 166 29.29 -14.12 8.76
CA PHE A 166 28.54 -15.37 8.90
C PHE A 166 29.17 -16.32 9.93
N ALA A 167 30.36 -15.99 10.43
CA ALA A 167 30.99 -16.76 11.48
C ALA A 167 30.25 -16.56 12.81
N THR A 168 29.64 -17.62 13.33
CA THR A 168 29.17 -17.66 14.72
C THR A 168 30.38 -17.51 15.63
N ARG A 169 30.35 -16.51 16.52
CA ARG A 169 31.36 -16.37 17.59
C ARG A 169 31.10 -17.47 18.63
N ASP A 170 31.43 -18.71 18.29
CA ASP A 170 31.23 -19.85 19.18
C ASP A 170 32.23 -19.88 20.36
N ASP A 171 33.24 -19.00 20.39
CA ASP A 171 34.35 -19.10 21.33
C ASP A 171 34.33 -18.14 22.54
N ALA A 172 33.34 -17.26 22.69
CA ALA A 172 33.38 -16.24 23.76
C ALA A 172 32.66 -16.61 25.07
N THR A 173 31.83 -17.67 25.11
CA THR A 173 30.93 -17.92 26.26
C THR A 173 31.12 -19.24 27.00
N ALA A 174 32.15 -20.04 26.67
CA ALA A 174 32.42 -21.30 27.40
C ALA A 174 33.36 -21.16 28.62
N ALA A 175 33.90 -19.98 28.93
CA ALA A 175 34.99 -19.85 29.92
C ALA A 175 34.71 -19.04 31.19
N ASP A 176 33.53 -18.44 31.40
CA ASP A 176 33.37 -17.44 32.48
C ASP A 176 32.09 -17.53 33.33
N ASP A 177 31.55 -18.75 33.58
CA ASP A 177 30.42 -18.95 34.52
C ASP A 177 30.71 -19.98 35.64
N ASP A 178 31.96 -20.10 36.10
CA ASP A 178 32.34 -20.96 37.24
C ASP A 178 33.09 -20.24 38.39
N THR A 179 33.04 -18.91 38.48
CA THR A 179 33.70 -18.18 39.60
C THR A 179 32.77 -17.41 40.52
N THR A 180 31.48 -17.22 40.16
CA THR A 180 30.56 -16.40 40.98
C THR A 180 29.66 -17.20 41.94
N ARG A 181 29.51 -18.53 41.77
CA ARG A 181 28.67 -19.35 42.67
C ARG A 181 29.31 -19.70 44.01
N ARG A 182 30.62 -19.45 44.21
CA ARG A 182 31.30 -19.77 45.48
C ARG A 182 31.27 -18.65 46.53
N ARG A 183 30.67 -17.49 46.24
CA ARG A 183 30.52 -16.37 47.21
C ARG A 183 29.15 -16.24 47.87
N ARG A 184 28.20 -17.16 47.65
CA ARG A 184 26.87 -17.16 48.30
C ARG A 184 26.74 -18.18 49.45
N ARG A 185 27.76 -18.26 50.32
CA ARG A 185 27.61 -18.93 51.61
C ARG A 185 28.25 -18.06 52.71
N GLY A 186 27.45 -17.16 53.26
CA GLY A 186 27.77 -16.42 54.49
C GLY A 186 27.54 -14.91 54.36
N SER A 187 26.98 -14.31 55.43
CA SER A 187 26.57 -12.90 55.58
C SER A 187 25.23 -12.60 54.89
N ASP A 188 24.07 -12.90 55.47
CA ASP A 188 23.54 -12.48 56.78
C ASP A 188 23.80 -11.00 57.13
N ALA A 189 22.70 -10.36 57.56
CA ALA A 189 22.54 -9.00 58.07
C ALA A 189 22.88 -7.81 57.12
N THR A 190 21.86 -7.16 56.55
CA THR A 190 21.34 -5.88 57.06
C THR A 190 20.19 -5.30 56.22
N ARG A 191 19.23 -4.74 56.95
CA ARG A 191 17.97 -4.14 56.50
C ARG A 191 18.21 -2.79 55.83
N GLY A 192 17.42 -2.50 54.79
CA GLY A 192 17.18 -1.15 54.26
C GLY A 192 16.22 -1.25 53.07
N ALA A 193 14.90 -1.28 53.26
CA ALA A 193 14.03 -0.12 53.52
C ALA A 193 14.27 1.03 52.52
N GLY A 194 13.30 1.24 51.60
CA GLY A 194 13.04 2.58 51.07
C GLY A 194 12.76 2.69 49.57
N THR A 195 11.48 3.00 49.27
CA THR A 195 11.05 4.00 48.26
C THR A 195 11.49 3.78 46.81
N GLY A 196 10.63 3.35 45.88
CA GLY A 196 9.38 4.03 45.53
C GLY A 196 9.65 5.25 44.65
N ARG A 197 9.52 5.10 43.32
CA ARG A 197 9.10 6.20 42.44
C ARG A 197 8.63 5.67 41.08
N ARG A 198 7.30 5.59 40.95
CA ARG A 198 6.60 5.71 39.66
C ARG A 198 6.66 7.19 39.26
N VAL A 199 7.03 7.48 38.02
CA VAL A 199 6.89 8.79 37.37
C VAL A 199 6.45 8.46 35.95
N ALA A 200 5.16 8.47 35.63
CA ALA A 200 4.24 9.59 35.42
C ALA A 200 3.95 9.69 33.91
N LYS A 201 2.75 9.21 33.58
CA LYS A 201 2.03 9.37 32.34
C LYS A 201 1.41 10.76 32.38
N SER A 202 2.01 11.74 31.72
CA SER A 202 1.40 13.07 31.57
C SER A 202 2.06 13.86 30.44
N LEU A 203 1.63 13.65 29.21
CA LEU A 203 1.68 14.66 28.15
C LEU A 203 0.81 14.12 27.03
N ASN A 204 -0.41 14.66 26.88
CA ASN A 204 -1.18 14.74 25.62
C ASN A 204 -2.56 15.39 25.81
N GLU A 205 -2.81 16.12 26.90
CA GLU A 205 -4.08 16.84 27.07
C GLU A 205 -4.05 18.26 26.48
N ARG A 206 -2.86 18.87 26.32
CA ARG A 206 -2.73 20.18 25.63
C ARG A 206 -2.77 20.09 24.10
N GLN A 207 -2.60 18.90 23.52
CA GLN A 207 -2.75 18.71 22.07
C GLN A 207 -4.21 18.47 21.66
N ALA A 208 -5.08 18.04 22.58
CA ALA A 208 -6.50 17.85 22.30
C ALA A 208 -7.28 19.17 22.21
N GLU A 209 -6.90 20.20 22.98
CA GLU A 209 -7.57 21.52 22.92
C GLU A 209 -7.21 22.37 21.69
N ALA A 210 -6.07 22.10 21.04
CA ALA A 210 -5.68 22.84 19.83
C ALA A 210 -6.49 22.44 18.58
N ILE A 211 -7.07 21.23 18.56
CA ILE A 211 -7.86 20.72 17.42
C ILE A 211 -9.32 21.24 17.49
N LEU A 212 -9.82 21.56 18.68
CA LEU A 212 -11.23 21.97 18.89
C LEU A 212 -11.48 23.48 18.77
N ARG A 213 -10.44 24.32 18.62
CA ARG A 213 -10.57 25.78 18.48
C ARG A 213 -10.28 26.31 17.08
N GLY A 214 -10.05 25.42 16.11
CA GLY A 214 -9.67 25.75 14.73
C GLY A 214 -10.62 25.24 13.65
N LEU A 215 -11.90 24.98 13.98
CA LEU A 215 -12.99 24.71 13.05
C LEU A 215 -14.00 25.86 13.09
#